data_AF-A0AAW7JNC1-F1
#
_entry.id   AF-A0AAW7JNC1-F1
#
_cell.length_a   1.000
_cell.length_b   1.000
_cell.length_c   1.000
_cell.angle_alpha   90.00
_cell.angle_beta   90.00
_cell.angle_gamma   90.00
#
_symmetry.space_group_name_H-M   'P 1'
#
loop_
_entity.id
_entity.type
_entity.pdbx_description
1 polymer ?
#
loop_
_entity_poly.entity_id
_entity_poly.type
_entity_poly.pdbx_seq_one_letter_code
_entity_poly.pdbx_strand_id
1 'polypeptide(L)'
;MMRKILSTLMMAAAAGTACAQKDNGNFTYFLPKTEVSISLLIEKTTYTPGRLADYCDLYFKTKAQKEPEVSYRIVGMTFATDGVPDESKQYSLVVDKKHSILSIDCDRNGVLKAINTKGNEEQRQQRFTPAPRPALPSPNDYMSQDILSSTNLPKMAQMVAQEIYDIRDSRNQLSRGEAEFMPKDGEQLKIMLAQLQTQENALMQVFEGTTVTDTTEAVVSFVPDKENARQTVFRFSRHFGLTSADDLSGAPFYAVTEDMQTPAEAPVIDEKLKKQKDDMIIGVNIPGKIKIRITDGTNTLGSFSTYAAQFGTVDTLSGSLFGKKFTSQIVLDKATGGITNLHTEPLD
;
A
#
# COMPACT_ATOMS: atom_id res chain seq x y z
N MET A 1 -29.94 -12.16 -21.41
CA MET A 1 -30.07 -10.70 -21.25
C MET A 1 -28.82 -10.18 -20.55
N MET A 2 -27.81 -9.80 -21.33
CA MET A 2 -26.48 -9.41 -20.84
C MET A 2 -26.52 -8.01 -20.23
N ARG A 3 -26.29 -7.88 -18.92
CA ARG A 3 -26.02 -6.59 -18.28
C ARG A 3 -24.51 -6.34 -18.36
N LYS A 4 -24.12 -5.50 -19.32
CA LYS A 4 -22.76 -4.95 -19.42
C LYS A 4 -22.53 -4.03 -18.23
N ILE A 5 -21.53 -4.36 -17.42
CA ILE A 5 -21.03 -3.52 -16.34
C ILE A 5 -20.25 -2.37 -16.98
N LEU A 6 -20.72 -1.15 -16.78
CA LEU A 6 -20.04 0.07 -17.18
C LEU A 6 -18.81 0.23 -16.27
N SER A 7 -17.62 -0.02 -16.81
CA SER A 7 -16.37 0.42 -16.18
C SER A 7 -16.29 1.94 -16.28
N THR A 8 -16.39 2.62 -15.15
CA THR A 8 -16.22 4.06 -15.01
C THR A 8 -14.80 4.47 -15.37
N LEU A 9 -14.73 5.29 -16.41
CA LEU A 9 -13.56 5.97 -16.94
C LEU A 9 -13.09 7.02 -15.93
N MET A 10 -11.89 6.85 -15.36
CA MET A 10 -11.20 7.91 -14.62
C MET A 10 -10.83 9.00 -15.62
N MET A 11 -11.48 10.16 -15.48
CA MET A 11 -11.20 11.36 -16.26
C MET A 11 -9.89 11.95 -15.73
N ALA A 12 -8.79 11.63 -16.39
CA ALA A 12 -7.54 12.34 -16.21
C ALA A 12 -7.75 13.79 -16.68
N ALA A 13 -7.88 14.72 -15.73
CA ALA A 13 -7.75 16.14 -16.02
C ALA A 13 -6.32 16.35 -16.54
N ALA A 14 -6.20 16.63 -17.84
CA ALA A 14 -4.96 17.04 -18.46
C ALA A 14 -4.62 18.45 -17.97
N ALA A 15 -3.98 18.55 -16.80
CA ALA A 15 -3.16 19.69 -16.46
C ALA A 15 -1.86 19.54 -17.26
N GLY A 16 -1.56 20.53 -18.11
CA GLY A 16 -0.37 20.53 -18.95
C GLY A 16 0.88 20.42 -18.08
N THR A 17 1.61 19.32 -18.23
CA THR A 17 2.93 19.15 -17.65
C THR A 17 3.88 20.17 -18.28
N ALA A 18 4.33 21.13 -17.48
CA ALA A 18 5.46 21.99 -17.83
C ALA A 18 6.73 21.13 -17.90
N CYS A 19 7.02 20.61 -19.09
CA CYS A 19 8.26 19.89 -19.36
C CYS A 19 9.45 20.82 -19.07
N ALA A 20 10.47 20.32 -18.37
CA ALA A 20 11.76 21.01 -18.27
C ALA A 20 12.28 21.31 -19.68
N GLN A 21 12.23 22.59 -20.08
CA GLN A 21 12.72 23.03 -21.39
C GLN A 21 14.24 23.21 -21.31
N LYS A 22 14.93 22.45 -22.15
CA LYS A 22 16.37 22.61 -22.40
C LYS A 22 16.51 23.59 -23.55
N ASP A 23 16.56 24.88 -23.23
CA ASP A 23 16.72 25.95 -24.21
C ASP A 23 18.12 26.56 -24.05
N ASN A 24 18.96 26.46 -25.08
CA ASN A 24 20.29 27.08 -25.16
C ASN A 24 21.25 26.86 -23.97
N GLY A 25 21.30 25.64 -23.40
CA GLY A 25 22.22 25.30 -22.31
C GLY A 25 21.80 25.77 -20.92
N ASN A 26 20.67 26.48 -20.81
CA ASN A 26 20.01 26.80 -19.56
C ASN A 26 19.02 25.67 -19.21
N PHE A 27 19.07 25.21 -17.97
CA PHE A 27 18.31 24.09 -17.46
C PHE A 27 17.46 24.58 -16.28
N THR A 28 16.14 24.46 -16.41
CA THR A 28 15.21 24.87 -15.37
C THR A 28 14.75 23.67 -14.56
N TYR A 29 14.74 23.81 -13.24
CA TYR A 29 14.28 22.79 -12.31
C TYR A 29 13.40 23.38 -11.21
N PHE A 30 12.66 22.49 -10.55
CA PHE A 30 11.82 22.81 -9.41
C PHE A 30 12.35 22.14 -8.15
N LEU A 31 12.19 22.80 -7.01
CA LEU A 31 12.31 22.13 -5.72
C LEU A 31 11.06 21.28 -5.47
N PRO A 32 11.16 20.12 -4.80
CA PRO A 32 10.00 19.28 -4.54
C PRO A 32 9.19 19.78 -3.34
N LYS A 33 7.89 19.48 -3.37
CA LYS A 33 7.05 19.27 -2.19
C LYS A 33 7.06 17.78 -1.87
N THR A 34 7.17 17.46 -0.59
CA THR A 34 7.11 16.09 -0.08
C THR A 34 5.67 15.60 -0.05
N GLU A 35 5.33 14.68 -0.95
CA GLU A 35 4.08 13.93 -0.92
C GLU A 35 4.28 12.66 -0.08
N VAL A 36 3.24 12.28 0.67
CA VAL A 36 3.22 11.07 1.47
C VAL A 36 2.22 10.10 0.86
N SER A 37 2.70 8.91 0.52
CA SER A 37 1.88 7.79 0.06
C SER A 37 1.63 6.82 1.19
N ILE A 38 0.37 6.41 1.33
CA ILE A 38 -0.10 5.45 2.32
C ILE A 38 -0.57 4.20 1.57
N SER A 39 0.11 3.08 1.74
CA SER A 39 -0.35 1.80 1.20
C SER A 39 -1.17 1.08 2.26
N LEU A 40 -2.45 0.87 1.97
CA LEU A 40 -3.43 0.22 2.83
C LEU A 40 -3.65 -1.21 2.36
N LEU A 41 -3.44 -2.18 3.24
CA LEU A 41 -3.87 -3.55 3.02
C LEU A 41 -5.31 -3.68 3.52
N ILE A 42 -6.22 -3.91 2.57
CA ILE A 42 -7.65 -4.02 2.81
C ILE A 42 -8.05 -5.47 2.59
N GLU A 43 -8.53 -6.08 3.65
CA GLU A 43 -9.12 -7.40 3.65
C GLU A 43 -10.62 -7.29 3.37
N LYS A 44 -11.09 -8.00 2.36
CA LYS A 44 -12.51 -8.19 2.04
C LYS A 44 -12.89 -9.62 2.43
N THR A 45 -13.83 -9.74 3.34
CA THR A 45 -14.43 -11.01 3.75
C THR A 45 -15.83 -11.12 3.15
N THR A 46 -16.07 -12.17 2.38
CA THR A 46 -17.36 -12.47 1.77
C THR A 46 -17.89 -13.78 2.33
N TYR A 47 -18.98 -13.70 3.08
CA TYR A 47 -19.71 -14.84 3.59
C TYR A 47 -20.88 -15.19 2.66
N THR A 48 -20.93 -16.45 2.24
CA THR A 48 -22.03 -17.01 1.46
C THR A 48 -22.72 -18.09 2.29
N PRO A 49 -24.00 -17.91 2.66
CA PRO A 49 -24.75 -18.87 3.46
C PRO A 49 -24.81 -20.25 2.81
N GLY A 50 -24.79 -21.28 3.65
CA GLY A 50 -25.00 -22.65 3.21
C GLY A 50 -26.43 -22.85 2.72
N ARG A 51 -26.61 -23.67 1.68
CA ARG A 51 -27.95 -24.01 1.15
C ARG A 51 -28.89 -24.60 2.21
N LEU A 52 -28.32 -25.23 3.25
CA LEU A 52 -29.03 -25.89 4.34
C LEU A 52 -28.80 -25.20 5.70
N ALA A 53 -28.42 -23.91 5.70
CA ALA A 53 -28.16 -23.15 6.93
C ALA A 53 -29.32 -23.17 7.93
N ASP A 54 -30.57 -23.22 7.46
CA ASP A 54 -31.76 -23.35 8.31
C ASP A 54 -31.79 -24.61 9.17
N TYR A 55 -31.11 -25.68 8.74
CA TYR A 55 -31.10 -26.97 9.41
C TYR A 55 -29.85 -27.19 10.28
N CYS A 56 -28.91 -26.23 10.30
CA CYS A 56 -27.65 -26.38 11.04
C CYS A 56 -27.89 -26.59 12.55
N ASP A 57 -28.79 -25.82 13.16
CA ASP A 57 -29.10 -25.94 14.59
C ASP A 57 -29.81 -27.25 14.91
N LEU A 58 -30.68 -27.72 14.01
CA LEU A 58 -31.39 -28.98 14.18
C LEU A 58 -30.41 -30.16 14.31
N TYR A 59 -29.47 -30.27 13.37
CA TYR A 59 -28.57 -31.41 13.26
C TYR A 59 -27.29 -31.26 14.09
N PHE A 60 -26.75 -30.05 14.23
CA PHE A 60 -25.43 -29.82 14.84
C PHE A 60 -25.46 -28.97 16.12
N LYS A 61 -26.63 -28.49 16.55
CA LYS A 61 -26.80 -27.62 17.74
C LYS A 61 -25.98 -26.32 17.67
N THR A 62 -25.70 -25.88 16.44
CA THR A 62 -24.97 -24.65 16.14
C THR A 62 -25.79 -23.80 15.18
N LYS A 63 -25.87 -22.50 15.44
CA LYS A 63 -26.57 -21.58 14.54
C LYS A 63 -25.66 -21.19 13.39
N ALA A 64 -26.14 -21.38 12.16
CA ALA A 64 -25.51 -20.84 10.96
C ALA A 64 -26.08 -19.47 10.61
N GLN A 65 -25.24 -18.63 9.99
CA GLN A 65 -25.68 -17.36 9.43
C GLN A 65 -26.46 -17.62 8.13
N LYS A 66 -27.59 -16.93 7.97
CA LYS A 66 -28.55 -17.21 6.89
C LYS A 66 -28.51 -16.18 5.77
N GLU A 67 -27.93 -15.02 6.05
CA GLU A 67 -27.85 -13.91 5.12
C GLU A 67 -26.42 -13.71 4.63
N PRO A 68 -26.22 -13.41 3.33
CA PRO A 68 -24.91 -13.10 2.80
C PRO A 68 -24.39 -11.82 3.43
N GLU A 69 -23.10 -11.81 3.73
CA GLU A 69 -22.44 -10.66 4.33
C GLU A 69 -21.13 -10.39 3.61
N VAL A 70 -20.88 -9.11 3.33
CA VAL A 70 -19.60 -8.63 2.86
C VAL A 70 -19.11 -7.61 3.86
N SER A 71 -17.90 -7.84 4.37
CA SER A 71 -17.24 -6.92 5.28
C SER A 71 -15.82 -6.60 4.82
N TYR A 72 -15.37 -5.41 5.19
CA TYR A 72 -14.05 -4.89 4.87
C TYR A 72 -13.34 -4.47 6.14
N ARG A 73 -12.03 -4.74 6.18
CA ARG A 73 -11.15 -4.35 7.28
C ARG A 73 -9.79 -3.88 6.76
N ILE A 74 -9.26 -2.82 7.35
CA ILE A 74 -7.85 -2.44 7.15
C ILE A 74 -7.01 -3.34 8.05
N VAL A 75 -6.13 -4.15 7.46
CA VAL A 75 -5.28 -5.11 8.16
C VAL A 75 -3.81 -4.71 8.21
N GLY A 76 -3.41 -3.74 7.37
CA GLY A 76 -2.06 -3.22 7.34
C GLY A 76 -1.99 -1.83 6.73
N MET A 77 -0.96 -1.09 7.12
CA MET A 77 -0.68 0.24 6.60
C MET A 77 0.83 0.48 6.58
N THR A 78 1.35 0.93 5.44
CA THR A 78 2.74 1.36 5.29
C THR A 78 2.80 2.75 4.68
N PHE A 79 3.93 3.42 4.87
CA PHE A 79 4.13 4.79 4.44
C PHE A 79 5.35 4.89 3.54
N ALA A 80 5.27 5.82 2.59
CA ALA A 80 6.35 6.19 1.71
C ALA A 80 6.28 7.68 1.40
N THR A 81 7.38 8.24 0.93
CA THR A 81 7.47 9.64 0.56
C THR A 81 7.97 9.76 -0.87
N ASP A 82 7.41 10.70 -1.61
CA ASP A 82 7.88 11.07 -2.94
C ASP A 82 7.91 12.59 -3.12
N GLY A 83 8.60 13.06 -4.15
CA GLY A 83 8.75 14.47 -4.48
C GLY A 83 7.88 14.86 -5.66
N VAL A 84 6.97 15.82 -5.45
CA VAL A 84 6.15 16.43 -6.50
C VAL A 84 6.69 17.85 -6.75
N PRO A 85 6.86 18.32 -8.00
CA PRO A 85 7.43 19.64 -8.25
C PRO A 85 6.64 20.77 -7.58
N ASP A 86 7.35 21.69 -6.92
CA ASP A 86 6.80 22.94 -6.41
C ASP A 86 6.91 24.02 -7.48
N GLU A 87 5.81 24.28 -8.20
CA GLU A 87 5.75 25.32 -9.24
C GLU A 87 6.08 26.72 -8.71
N SER A 88 5.96 26.96 -7.40
CA SER A 88 6.34 28.25 -6.79
C SER A 88 7.84 28.42 -6.56
N LYS A 89 8.62 27.34 -6.63
CA LYS A 89 10.07 27.32 -6.34
C LYS A 89 10.87 26.82 -7.53
N GLN A 90 10.93 27.67 -8.55
CA GLN A 90 11.65 27.42 -9.79
C GLN A 90 13.05 28.07 -9.76
N TYR A 91 14.04 27.35 -10.27
CA TYR A 91 15.43 27.80 -10.39
C TYR A 91 16.02 27.41 -11.75
N SER A 92 17.09 28.08 -12.17
CA SER A 92 17.76 27.82 -13.45
C SER A 92 19.27 27.62 -13.25
N LEU A 93 19.83 26.65 -13.97
CA LEU A 93 21.25 26.31 -13.99
C LEU A 93 21.75 26.30 -15.42
N VAL A 94 22.93 26.87 -15.63
CA VAL A 94 23.59 26.80 -16.92
C VAL A 94 24.62 25.68 -16.88
N VAL A 95 24.52 24.73 -17.81
CA VAL A 95 25.54 23.69 -17.99
C VAL A 95 26.69 24.29 -18.78
N ASP A 96 27.74 24.70 -18.09
CA ASP A 96 28.90 25.30 -18.71
C ASP A 96 30.24 24.89 -18.05
N LYS A 97 31.32 25.14 -18.79
CA LYS A 97 32.69 24.90 -18.33
C LYS A 97 33.21 25.98 -17.37
N LYS A 98 32.55 27.14 -17.29
CA LYS A 98 32.98 28.25 -16.42
C LYS A 98 32.73 27.90 -14.95
N HIS A 99 31.58 27.27 -14.70
CA HIS A 99 31.13 26.83 -13.39
C HIS A 99 31.36 25.33 -13.18
N SER A 100 32.06 24.62 -14.05
CA SER A 100 32.35 23.18 -13.87
C SER A 100 31.10 22.31 -13.63
N ILE A 101 29.94 22.72 -14.17
CA ILE A 101 28.71 21.91 -14.19
C ILE A 101 28.75 21.08 -15.48
N LEU A 102 29.03 19.79 -15.33
CA LEU A 102 29.21 18.84 -16.42
C LEU A 102 27.93 18.05 -16.70
N SER A 103 27.16 17.73 -15.67
CA SER A 103 25.92 16.99 -15.79
C SER A 103 24.89 17.42 -14.74
N ILE A 104 23.62 17.32 -15.12
CA ILE A 104 22.48 17.53 -14.23
C ILE A 104 21.58 16.31 -14.39
N ASP A 105 21.22 15.70 -13.26
CA ASP A 105 20.27 14.60 -13.19
C ASP A 105 18.96 15.07 -12.56
N CYS A 106 17.86 14.81 -13.24
CA CYS A 106 16.54 15.30 -12.86
C CYS A 106 15.48 14.23 -13.11
N ASP A 107 14.43 14.27 -12.30
CA ASP A 107 13.26 13.45 -12.59
C ASP A 107 12.54 13.91 -13.85
N ARG A 108 11.69 13.03 -14.40
CA ARG A 108 10.82 13.31 -15.55
C ARG A 108 9.93 14.54 -15.33
N ASN A 109 9.63 14.85 -14.07
CA ASN A 109 8.79 15.98 -13.66
C ASN A 109 9.60 17.26 -13.36
N GLY A 110 10.90 17.31 -13.68
CA GLY A 110 11.73 18.50 -13.52
C GLY A 110 12.25 18.77 -12.10
N VAL A 111 12.13 17.80 -11.19
CA VAL A 111 12.73 17.87 -9.84
C VAL A 111 14.21 17.49 -9.91
N LEU A 112 15.07 18.32 -9.33
CA LEU A 112 16.52 18.09 -9.31
C LEU A 112 16.89 16.92 -8.38
N LYS A 113 17.65 15.96 -8.90
CA LYS A 113 18.14 14.79 -8.13
C LYS A 113 19.63 14.88 -7.83
N ALA A 114 20.43 15.29 -8.80
CA ALA A 114 21.86 15.43 -8.62
C ALA A 114 22.50 16.42 -9.59
N ILE A 115 23.68 16.93 -9.22
CA ILE A 115 24.56 17.74 -10.06
C ILE A 115 25.94 17.06 -10.09
N ASN A 116 26.54 16.94 -11.27
CA ASN A 116 27.83 16.30 -11.54
C ASN A 116 27.92 14.81 -11.12
N THR A 117 26.80 14.19 -10.79
CA THR A 117 26.68 12.78 -10.44
C THR A 117 25.27 12.29 -10.78
N LYS A 118 24.94 11.04 -10.44
CA LYS A 118 23.60 10.47 -10.58
C LYS A 118 22.91 10.42 -9.23
N GLY A 119 21.60 10.70 -9.23
CA GLY A 119 20.77 10.50 -8.07
C GLY A 119 20.63 9.02 -7.73
N ASN A 120 20.27 8.73 -6.47
CA ASN A 120 19.96 7.35 -6.08
C ASN A 120 18.71 6.88 -6.84
N GLU A 121 18.82 5.77 -7.56
CA GLU A 121 17.63 5.07 -8.07
C GLU A 121 16.97 4.33 -6.91
N GLU A 122 15.74 4.73 -6.57
CA GLU A 122 14.98 4.02 -5.54
C GLU A 122 14.66 2.60 -5.98
N GLN A 123 14.72 1.68 -5.01
CA GLN A 123 14.11 0.37 -5.14
C GLN A 123 12.61 0.59 -5.36
N ARG A 124 12.18 0.41 -6.61
CA ARG A 124 10.77 0.43 -7.00
C ARG A 124 10.02 -0.45 -6.00
N GLN A 125 9.10 0.13 -5.23
CA GLN A 125 8.35 -0.61 -4.23
C GLN A 125 7.77 -1.86 -4.89
N GLN A 126 8.02 -3.02 -4.27
CA GLN A 126 7.54 -4.28 -4.81
C GLN A 126 6.02 -4.20 -4.90
N ARG A 127 5.48 -4.36 -6.11
CA ARG A 127 4.04 -4.37 -6.30
C ARG A 127 3.44 -5.48 -5.44
N PHE A 128 2.39 -5.16 -4.71
CA PHE A 128 1.65 -6.16 -3.96
C PHE A 128 1.27 -7.32 -4.89
N THR A 129 1.67 -8.51 -4.48
CA THR A 129 1.31 -9.76 -5.16
C THR A 129 0.37 -10.51 -4.24
N PRO A 130 -0.94 -10.61 -4.58
CA PRO A 130 -1.87 -11.39 -3.79
C PRO A 130 -1.38 -12.83 -3.62
N ALA A 131 -1.50 -13.38 -2.42
CA ALA A 131 -1.21 -14.78 -2.20
C ALA A 131 -2.19 -15.67 -3.00
N PRO A 132 -1.76 -16.85 -3.50
CA PRO A 132 -2.67 -17.80 -4.14
C PRO A 132 -3.83 -18.15 -3.21
N ARG A 133 -5.06 -18.06 -3.72
CA ARG A 133 -6.25 -18.43 -2.95
C ARG A 133 -6.32 -19.96 -2.84
N PRO A 134 -6.39 -20.53 -1.62
CA PRO A 134 -6.67 -21.95 -1.46
C PRO A 134 -8.05 -22.26 -2.04
N ALA A 135 -8.15 -23.29 -2.88
CA ALA A 135 -9.44 -23.74 -3.37
C ALA A 135 -10.19 -24.45 -2.24
N LEU A 136 -11.42 -24.01 -1.97
CA LEU A 136 -12.31 -24.75 -1.09
C LEU A 136 -12.79 -26.02 -1.82
N PRO A 137 -12.72 -27.20 -1.18
CA PRO A 137 -13.29 -28.41 -1.76
C PRO A 137 -14.79 -28.25 -2.00
N SER A 138 -15.26 -28.70 -3.16
CA SER A 138 -16.68 -28.69 -3.50
C SER A 138 -17.43 -29.71 -2.64
N PRO A 139 -18.51 -29.32 -1.94
CA PRO A 139 -19.32 -30.27 -1.18
C PRO A 139 -19.88 -31.39 -2.06
N ASN A 140 -20.21 -31.08 -3.32
CA ASN A 140 -20.82 -32.04 -4.25
C ASN A 140 -19.90 -33.22 -4.58
N ASP A 141 -18.57 -33.05 -4.44
CA ASP A 141 -17.59 -34.09 -4.74
C ASP A 141 -17.63 -35.22 -3.69
N TYR A 142 -18.28 -34.97 -2.55
CA TYR A 142 -18.38 -35.89 -1.42
C TYR A 142 -19.82 -36.33 -1.12
N MET A 143 -20.78 -35.91 -1.94
CA MET A 143 -22.18 -36.30 -1.81
C MET A 143 -22.49 -37.54 -2.63
N SER A 144 -23.35 -38.40 -2.09
CA SER A 144 -23.93 -39.50 -2.85
C SER A 144 -24.90 -39.03 -3.96
N GLN A 145 -25.14 -39.89 -4.95
CA GLN A 145 -26.07 -39.61 -6.06
C GLN A 145 -27.49 -39.31 -5.58
N ASP A 146 -27.94 -39.94 -4.50
CA ASP A 146 -29.25 -39.73 -3.90
C ASP A 146 -29.36 -38.34 -3.26
N ILE A 147 -28.27 -37.83 -2.67
CA ILE A 147 -28.20 -36.46 -2.15
C ILE A 147 -28.25 -35.46 -3.30
N LEU A 148 -27.41 -35.65 -4.32
CA LEU A 148 -27.32 -34.73 -5.46
C LEU A 148 -28.62 -34.65 -6.27
N SER A 149 -29.38 -35.74 -6.33
CA SER A 149 -30.69 -35.80 -7.02
C SER A 149 -31.87 -35.33 -6.15
N SER A 150 -31.67 -35.13 -4.84
CA SER A 150 -32.74 -34.73 -3.93
C SER A 150 -33.21 -33.29 -4.20
N THR A 151 -34.51 -33.11 -4.45
CA THR A 151 -35.13 -31.78 -4.59
C THR A 151 -35.71 -31.24 -3.28
N ASN A 152 -35.85 -32.10 -2.26
CA ASN A 152 -36.44 -31.77 -0.97
C ASN A 152 -35.35 -31.38 0.04
N LEU A 153 -35.28 -30.09 0.42
CA LEU A 153 -34.24 -29.55 1.30
C LEU A 153 -34.18 -30.23 2.68
N PRO A 154 -35.30 -30.44 3.41
CA PRO A 154 -35.27 -31.21 4.67
C PRO A 154 -34.69 -32.61 4.51
N LYS A 155 -35.08 -33.33 3.44
CA LYS A 155 -34.60 -34.70 3.20
C LYS A 155 -33.12 -34.71 2.82
N MET A 156 -32.70 -33.77 1.97
CA MET A 156 -31.29 -33.55 1.65
C MET A 156 -30.49 -33.27 2.93
N ALA A 157 -30.95 -32.37 3.80
CA ALA A 157 -30.29 -32.07 5.07
C ALA A 157 -30.16 -33.29 5.97
N GLN A 158 -31.18 -34.13 6.06
CA GLN A 158 -31.09 -35.39 6.80
C GLN A 158 -29.97 -36.29 6.26
N MET A 159 -29.90 -36.47 4.94
CA MET A 159 -28.93 -37.36 4.31
C MET A 159 -27.50 -36.83 4.43
N VAL A 160 -27.27 -35.54 4.18
CA VAL A 160 -25.93 -34.92 4.33
C VAL A 160 -25.50 -34.93 5.80
N ALA A 161 -26.41 -34.67 6.74
CA ALA A 161 -26.08 -34.74 8.16
C ALA A 161 -25.69 -36.17 8.59
N GLN A 162 -26.36 -37.19 8.05
CA GLN A 162 -25.99 -38.58 8.29
C GLN A 162 -24.57 -38.88 7.78
N GLU A 163 -24.24 -38.50 6.54
CA GLU A 163 -22.88 -38.69 5.98
C GLU A 163 -21.81 -38.00 6.85
N ILE A 164 -22.09 -36.79 7.37
CA ILE A 164 -21.18 -36.10 8.29
C ILE A 164 -20.99 -36.87 9.60
N TYR A 165 -22.06 -37.41 10.18
CA TYR A 165 -21.96 -38.22 11.40
C TYR A 165 -21.21 -39.53 11.17
N ASP A 166 -21.40 -40.17 10.03
CA ASP A 166 -20.68 -41.40 9.64
C ASP A 166 -19.17 -41.13 9.48
N ILE A 167 -18.80 -39.98 8.90
CA ILE A 167 -17.39 -39.53 8.82
C ILE A 167 -16.81 -39.29 10.22
N ARG A 168 -17.56 -38.65 11.12
CA ARG A 168 -17.14 -38.41 12.51
C ARG A 168 -16.92 -39.71 13.27
N ASP A 169 -17.82 -40.68 13.12
CA ASP A 169 -17.68 -41.99 13.74
C ASP A 169 -16.45 -42.72 13.21
N SER A 170 -16.26 -42.75 11.89
CA SER A 170 -15.07 -43.32 11.25
C SER A 170 -13.77 -42.69 11.77
N ARG A 171 -13.73 -41.36 11.89
CA ARG A 171 -12.58 -40.63 12.45
C ARG A 171 -12.32 -41.02 13.90
N ASN A 172 -13.38 -41.19 14.71
CA ASN A 172 -13.27 -41.59 16.10
C ASN A 172 -12.76 -43.03 16.25
N GLN A 173 -13.28 -43.98 15.48
CA GLN A 173 -12.82 -45.37 15.49
C GLN A 173 -11.32 -45.47 15.12
N LEU A 174 -10.90 -44.74 14.08
CA LEU A 174 -9.51 -44.65 13.66
C LEU A 174 -8.61 -44.05 14.73
N SER A 175 -9.07 -42.98 15.40
CA SER A 175 -8.32 -42.33 16.47
C SER A 175 -8.19 -43.21 17.72
N ARG A 176 -9.16 -44.11 17.98
CA ARG A 176 -9.15 -45.03 19.13
C ARG A 176 -8.42 -46.35 18.83
N GLY A 177 -8.13 -46.64 17.57
CA GLY A 177 -7.54 -47.91 17.16
C GLY A 177 -8.56 -49.06 17.09
N GLU A 178 -9.85 -48.75 17.03
CA GLU A 178 -10.96 -49.71 17.02
C GLU A 178 -11.46 -50.03 15.60
N ALA A 179 -10.92 -49.34 14.58
CA ALA A 179 -11.31 -49.57 13.19
C ALA A 179 -10.84 -50.94 12.68
N GLU A 180 -11.69 -51.61 11.89
CA GLU A 180 -11.38 -52.93 11.31
C GLU A 180 -10.11 -52.91 10.44
N PHE A 181 -9.84 -51.77 9.78
CA PHE A 181 -8.70 -51.57 8.88
C PHE A 181 -7.81 -50.43 9.37
N MET A 182 -6.96 -50.72 10.36
CA MET A 182 -5.97 -49.77 10.83
C MET A 182 -4.78 -49.65 9.86
N PRO A 183 -4.32 -48.42 9.53
CA PRO A 183 -3.09 -48.19 8.79
C PRO A 183 -1.88 -48.76 9.54
N LYS A 184 -0.90 -49.26 8.78
CA LYS A 184 0.30 -49.87 9.35
C LYS A 184 1.38 -48.86 9.74
N ASP A 185 1.28 -47.63 9.25
CA ASP A 185 2.20 -46.54 9.57
C ASP A 185 1.45 -45.27 10.01
N GLY A 186 2.16 -44.39 10.72
CA GLY A 186 1.58 -43.15 11.24
C GLY A 186 1.33 -42.08 10.17
N GLU A 187 2.04 -42.12 9.03
CA GLU A 187 1.88 -41.14 7.96
C GLU A 187 0.58 -41.36 7.18
N GLN A 188 0.26 -42.61 6.84
CA GLN A 188 -0.99 -43.04 6.24
C GLN A 188 -2.18 -42.74 7.15
N LEU A 189 -2.06 -42.98 8.46
CA LEU A 189 -3.09 -42.61 9.42
C LEU A 189 -3.35 -41.10 9.39
N LYS A 190 -2.28 -40.29 9.38
CA LYS A 190 -2.39 -38.84 9.30
C LYS A 190 -3.07 -38.38 8.00
N ILE A 191 -2.70 -38.97 6.86
CA ILE A 191 -3.30 -38.67 5.56
C ILE A 191 -4.80 -39.03 5.55
N MET A 192 -5.15 -40.22 6.03
CA MET A 192 -6.54 -40.66 6.09
C MET A 192 -7.41 -39.78 7.00
N LEU A 193 -6.91 -39.42 8.18
CA LEU A 193 -7.58 -38.48 9.07
C LEU A 193 -7.75 -37.11 8.42
N ALA A 194 -6.74 -36.61 7.70
CA ALA A 194 -6.82 -35.36 6.97
C ALA A 194 -7.86 -35.42 5.82
N GLN A 195 -7.97 -36.56 5.14
CA GLN A 195 -8.97 -36.78 4.10
C GLN A 195 -10.39 -36.78 4.68
N LEU A 196 -10.64 -37.52 5.77
CA LEU A 196 -11.93 -37.49 6.47
C LEU A 196 -12.28 -36.09 6.97
N GLN A 197 -11.31 -35.35 7.51
CA GLN A 197 -11.51 -33.96 7.90
C GLN A 197 -11.88 -33.07 6.71
N THR A 198 -11.24 -33.29 5.55
CA THR A 198 -11.53 -32.53 4.33
C THR A 198 -12.96 -32.81 3.84
N GLN A 199 -13.39 -34.07 3.88
CA GLN A 199 -14.76 -34.48 3.53
C GLN A 199 -15.79 -33.87 4.48
N GLU A 200 -15.56 -33.99 5.80
CA GLU A 200 -16.43 -33.40 6.82
C GLU A 200 -16.56 -31.89 6.58
N ASN A 201 -15.44 -31.18 6.44
CA ASN A 201 -15.43 -29.74 6.20
C ASN A 201 -16.16 -29.36 4.91
N ALA A 202 -16.00 -30.14 3.84
CA ALA A 202 -16.69 -29.89 2.58
C ALA A 202 -18.21 -30.02 2.73
N LEU A 203 -18.70 -31.11 3.34
CA LEU A 203 -20.13 -31.31 3.56
C LEU A 203 -20.72 -30.28 4.55
N MET A 204 -19.95 -29.91 5.60
CA MET A 204 -20.36 -28.89 6.57
C MET A 204 -20.58 -27.52 5.93
N GLN A 205 -19.87 -27.15 4.85
CA GLN A 205 -20.09 -25.89 4.12
C GLN A 205 -21.54 -25.73 3.62
N VAL A 206 -22.26 -26.83 3.40
CA VAL A 206 -23.66 -26.78 2.95
C VAL A 206 -24.58 -26.29 4.07
N PHE A 207 -24.19 -26.51 5.33
CA PHE A 207 -24.89 -26.00 6.51
C PHE A 207 -24.32 -24.67 6.99
N GLU A 208 -23.01 -24.57 7.17
CA GLU A 208 -22.36 -23.39 7.75
C GLU A 208 -22.13 -22.26 6.74
N GLY A 209 -22.16 -22.55 5.44
CA GLY A 209 -21.75 -21.63 4.40
C GLY A 209 -20.25 -21.61 4.18
N THR A 210 -19.81 -20.64 3.38
CA THR A 210 -18.40 -20.44 3.06
C THR A 210 -18.00 -19.00 3.34
N THR A 211 -16.78 -18.82 3.84
CA THR A 211 -16.16 -17.50 4.01
C THR A 211 -14.94 -17.43 3.13
N VAL A 212 -14.90 -16.46 2.23
CA VAL A 212 -13.74 -16.19 1.38
C VAL A 212 -13.17 -14.85 1.78
N THR A 213 -11.87 -14.83 2.04
CA THR A 213 -11.13 -13.62 2.41
C THR A 213 -10.09 -13.31 1.35
N ASP A 214 -10.14 -12.09 0.83
CA ASP A 214 -9.19 -11.56 -0.15
C ASP A 214 -8.52 -10.31 0.41
N THR A 215 -7.22 -10.15 0.17
CA THR A 215 -6.49 -8.93 0.54
C THR A 215 -6.11 -8.17 -0.72
N THR A 216 -6.33 -6.87 -0.69
CA THR A 216 -5.97 -5.94 -1.76
C THR A 216 -5.14 -4.80 -1.18
N GLU A 217 -4.16 -4.33 -1.94
CA GLU A 217 -3.44 -3.10 -1.60
C GLU A 217 -4.06 -1.92 -2.34
N ALA A 218 -4.32 -0.84 -1.62
CA ALA A 218 -4.74 0.44 -2.18
C ALA A 218 -3.79 1.54 -1.70
N VAL A 219 -3.34 2.39 -2.63
CA VAL A 219 -2.41 3.48 -2.32
C VAL A 219 -3.16 4.80 -2.39
N VAL A 220 -3.04 5.61 -1.34
CA VAL A 220 -3.58 6.96 -1.27
C VAL A 220 -2.44 7.92 -0.98
N SER A 221 -2.33 9.00 -1.74
CA SER A 221 -1.30 10.01 -1.54
C SER A 221 -1.90 11.36 -1.12
N PHE A 222 -1.11 12.14 -0.37
CA PHE A 222 -1.46 13.51 -0.01
C PHE A 222 -0.18 14.33 0.26
N VAL A 223 -0.27 15.64 0.07
CA VAL A 223 0.82 16.57 0.39
C VAL A 223 0.51 17.25 1.74
N PRO A 224 1.32 17.03 2.79
CA PRO A 224 1.14 17.71 4.07
C PRO A 224 1.19 19.23 3.92
N ASP A 225 0.26 19.91 4.58
CA ASP A 225 0.11 21.36 4.55
C ASP A 225 0.30 21.98 5.94
N LYS A 226 1.02 23.11 6.00
CA LYS A 226 1.25 23.89 7.22
C LYS A 226 -0.02 24.55 7.72
N GLU A 227 -0.84 25.07 6.82
CA GLU A 227 -2.06 25.79 7.17
C GLU A 227 -3.19 24.83 7.54
N ASN A 228 -3.19 23.66 6.90
CA ASN A 228 -4.14 22.59 7.17
C ASN A 228 -3.47 21.37 7.81
N ALA A 229 -3.21 21.45 9.12
CA ALA A 229 -2.61 20.36 9.88
C ALA A 229 -3.47 19.09 9.96
N ARG A 230 -4.76 19.14 9.60
CA ARG A 230 -5.69 17.99 9.64
C ARG A 230 -6.39 17.83 8.28
N GLN A 231 -5.81 17.02 7.42
CA GLN A 231 -6.34 16.74 6.07
C GLN A 231 -7.12 15.43 6.06
N THR A 232 -8.28 15.40 5.39
CA THR A 232 -8.97 14.13 5.12
C THR A 232 -8.27 13.44 3.96
N VAL A 233 -7.74 12.23 4.19
CA VAL A 233 -6.94 11.52 3.17
C VAL A 233 -7.74 10.44 2.46
N PHE A 234 -8.56 9.69 3.19
CA PHE A 234 -9.45 8.69 2.61
C PHE A 234 -10.67 8.49 3.50
N ARG A 235 -11.67 7.77 2.96
CA ARG A 235 -12.82 7.30 3.72
C ARG A 235 -12.89 5.78 3.69
N PHE A 236 -13.40 5.17 4.76
CA PHE A 236 -13.49 3.72 4.86
C PHE A 236 -14.84 3.30 5.44
N SER A 237 -15.45 2.30 4.83
CA SER A 237 -16.68 1.67 5.29
C SER A 237 -16.45 0.19 5.52
N ARG A 238 -17.01 -0.36 6.60
CA ARG A 238 -17.01 -1.80 6.84
C ARG A 238 -17.83 -2.57 5.79
N HIS A 239 -18.71 -1.90 5.04
CA HIS A 239 -19.57 -2.53 4.04
C HIS A 239 -19.11 -2.28 2.60
N PHE A 240 -18.42 -1.16 2.33
CA PHE A 240 -17.99 -0.77 0.99
C PHE A 240 -16.47 -0.76 0.79
N GLY A 241 -15.69 -0.87 1.87
CA GLY A 241 -14.23 -0.80 1.83
C GLY A 241 -13.73 0.64 1.74
N LEU A 242 -12.63 0.84 1.01
CA LEU A 242 -12.06 2.16 0.77
C LEU A 242 -12.92 2.95 -0.22
N THR A 243 -13.30 4.16 0.17
CA THR A 243 -14.06 5.09 -0.66
C THR A 243 -13.25 6.36 -0.91
N SER A 244 -13.65 7.13 -1.92
CA SER A 244 -12.97 8.39 -2.22
C SER A 244 -13.15 9.41 -1.09
N ALA A 245 -12.28 10.42 -1.07
CA ALA A 245 -12.37 11.49 -0.09
C ALA A 245 -13.73 12.23 -0.14
N ASP A 246 -14.48 12.22 -1.24
CA ASP A 246 -15.77 12.91 -1.34
C ASP A 246 -16.99 12.02 -1.08
N ASP A 247 -16.79 10.70 -0.93
CA ASP A 247 -17.87 9.74 -0.76
C ASP A 247 -18.23 9.53 0.72
N LEU A 248 -19.32 10.17 1.15
CA LEU A 248 -19.83 10.16 2.54
C LEU A 248 -20.35 8.80 3.03
N SER A 249 -20.37 7.75 2.20
CA SER A 249 -20.73 6.40 2.63
C SER A 249 -19.67 5.74 3.55
N GLY A 250 -18.46 6.31 3.61
CA GLY A 250 -17.37 5.89 4.49
C GLY A 250 -17.06 6.89 5.61
N ALA A 251 -16.55 6.38 6.73
CA ALA A 251 -16.03 7.21 7.82
C ALA A 251 -14.69 7.85 7.41
N PRO A 252 -14.48 9.14 7.70
CA PRO A 252 -13.27 9.85 7.30
C PRO A 252 -12.05 9.45 8.13
N PHE A 253 -10.94 9.24 7.44
CA PHE A 253 -9.63 9.11 8.04
C PHE A 253 -8.81 10.36 7.73
N TYR A 254 -8.23 10.91 8.79
CA TYR A 254 -7.49 12.15 8.76
C TYR A 254 -5.99 11.87 8.90
N ALA A 255 -5.18 12.53 8.08
CA ALA A 255 -3.78 12.73 8.36
C ALA A 255 -3.63 13.98 9.22
N VAL A 256 -3.16 13.80 10.44
CA VAL A 256 -2.79 14.88 11.35
C VAL A 256 -1.29 15.05 11.29
N THR A 257 -0.83 16.18 10.78
CA THR A 257 0.59 16.53 10.63
C THR A 257 1.02 17.44 11.78
N GLU A 258 2.05 17.02 12.49
CA GLU A 258 2.69 17.77 13.57
C GLU A 258 4.09 18.19 13.12
N ASP A 259 4.35 19.50 13.14
CA ASP A 259 5.68 20.06 12.89
C ASP A 259 6.54 19.93 14.14
N MET A 260 7.66 19.19 14.04
CA MET A 260 8.59 19.03 15.17
C MET A 260 9.57 20.18 15.30
N GLN A 261 9.48 21.20 14.42
CA GLN A 261 10.33 22.40 14.40
C GLN A 261 11.83 22.08 14.40
N THR A 262 12.19 20.93 13.85
CA THR A 262 13.55 20.43 13.80
C THR A 262 13.98 20.37 12.34
N PRO A 263 14.82 21.31 11.87
CA PRO A 263 15.33 21.25 10.50
C PRO A 263 16.28 20.06 10.34
N ALA A 264 16.37 19.52 9.12
CA ALA A 264 17.42 18.58 8.77
C ALA A 264 18.80 19.24 8.88
N GLU A 265 19.80 18.46 9.24
CA GLU A 265 21.18 18.92 9.26
C GLU A 265 21.65 19.19 7.83
N ALA A 266 22.01 20.45 7.56
CA ALA A 266 22.63 20.81 6.29
C ALA A 266 24.12 20.43 6.29
N PRO A 267 24.69 20.00 5.15
CA PRO A 267 26.12 19.74 5.06
C PRO A 267 26.94 20.99 5.38
N VAL A 268 28.06 20.81 6.09
CA VAL A 268 28.95 21.90 6.45
C VAL A 268 29.67 22.39 5.20
N ILE A 269 29.38 23.62 4.79
CA ILE A 269 30.03 24.30 3.67
C ILE A 269 30.88 25.42 4.25
N ASP A 270 32.11 25.58 3.76
CA ASP A 270 33.00 26.69 4.17
C ASP A 270 32.30 28.03 3.92
N GLU A 271 32.17 28.86 4.98
CA GLU A 271 31.55 30.18 4.89
C GLU A 271 32.20 31.08 3.84
N LYS A 272 33.49 30.88 3.55
CA LYS A 272 34.22 31.63 2.51
C LYS A 272 33.69 31.33 1.11
N LEU A 273 33.21 30.11 0.86
CA LEU A 273 32.57 29.73 -0.39
C LEU A 273 31.12 30.24 -0.40
N LYS A 274 30.37 30.11 0.70
CA LYS A 274 28.99 30.66 0.79
C LYS A 274 28.91 32.18 0.56
N LYS A 275 29.92 32.95 0.96
CA LYS A 275 29.92 34.43 0.87
C LYS A 275 30.48 35.01 -0.44
N GLN A 276 31.01 34.18 -1.34
CA GLN A 276 31.45 34.66 -2.65
C GLN A 276 30.24 34.98 -3.52
N LYS A 277 30.15 36.23 -3.97
CA LYS A 277 29.12 36.66 -4.91
C LYS A 277 29.44 36.08 -6.29
N ASP A 278 28.60 35.15 -6.73
CA ASP A 278 28.55 34.65 -8.09
C ASP A 278 27.12 34.86 -8.61
N ASP A 279 26.96 34.97 -9.93
CA ASP A 279 25.67 35.18 -10.58
C ASP A 279 24.83 33.88 -10.60
N MET A 280 25.48 32.73 -10.41
CA MET A 280 24.81 31.43 -10.33
C MET A 280 24.39 31.06 -8.90
N ILE A 281 23.11 30.71 -8.74
CA ILE A 281 22.51 30.28 -7.47
C ILE A 281 21.82 28.92 -7.66
N ILE A 282 22.13 27.96 -6.78
CA ILE A 282 21.42 26.69 -6.71
C ILE A 282 20.52 26.70 -5.47
N GLY A 283 19.21 26.59 -5.66
CA GLY A 283 18.26 26.42 -4.56
C GLY A 283 18.28 24.97 -4.07
N VAL A 284 18.20 24.79 -2.75
CA VAL A 284 18.03 23.49 -2.09
C VAL A 284 17.08 23.64 -0.92
N ASN A 285 16.36 22.58 -0.56
CA ASN A 285 15.52 22.62 0.65
C ASN A 285 16.36 22.21 1.87
N ILE A 286 16.12 22.86 3.01
CA ILE A 286 16.46 22.34 4.34
C ILE A 286 15.14 21.86 4.95
N PRO A 287 14.76 20.58 4.77
CA PRO A 287 13.43 20.11 5.14
C PRO A 287 13.24 20.06 6.66
N GLY A 288 12.00 20.27 7.12
CA GLY A 288 11.63 20.19 8.53
C GLY A 288 11.14 18.79 8.90
N LYS A 289 11.45 18.34 10.12
CA LYS A 289 10.97 17.06 10.63
C LYS A 289 9.50 17.15 11.01
N ILE A 290 8.71 16.21 10.52
CA ILE A 290 7.28 16.11 10.80
C ILE A 290 6.91 14.73 11.34
N LYS A 291 5.81 14.69 12.08
CA LYS A 291 5.15 13.46 12.50
C LYS A 291 3.71 13.46 11.99
N ILE A 292 3.37 12.42 11.25
CA ILE A 292 2.04 12.22 10.68
C ILE A 292 1.35 11.10 11.46
N ARG A 293 0.10 11.33 11.86
CA ARG A 293 -0.77 10.32 12.47
C ARG A 293 -2.03 10.14 11.62
N ILE A 294 -2.36 8.90 11.29
CA ILE A 294 -3.60 8.57 10.60
C ILE A 294 -4.64 8.17 11.64
N THR A 295 -5.78 8.86 11.66
CA THR A 295 -6.82 8.69 12.69
C THR A 295 -8.24 8.75 12.11
N ASP A 296 -9.15 7.96 12.68
CA ASP A 296 -10.59 8.04 12.41
C ASP A 296 -11.29 9.18 13.20
N GLY A 297 -10.51 9.99 13.93
CA GLY A 297 -10.99 11.02 14.86
C GLY A 297 -11.01 10.58 16.33
N THR A 298 -10.98 9.28 16.59
CA THR A 298 -10.94 8.69 17.95
C THR A 298 -9.70 7.83 18.16
N ASN A 299 -9.43 6.90 17.24
CA ASN A 299 -8.34 5.94 17.30
C ASN A 299 -7.26 6.33 16.29
N THR A 300 -6.01 6.05 16.64
CA THR A 300 -4.88 6.18 15.71
C THR A 300 -4.65 4.83 15.04
N LEU A 301 -4.73 4.79 13.71
CA LEU A 301 -4.46 3.60 12.90
C LEU A 301 -2.96 3.35 12.76
N GLY A 302 -2.17 4.41 12.73
CA GLY A 302 -0.71 4.34 12.68
C GLY A 302 -0.08 5.73 12.61
N SER A 303 1.25 5.75 12.73
CA SER A 303 2.02 7.00 12.69
C SER A 303 3.33 6.81 11.93
N PHE A 304 3.78 7.88 11.29
CA PHE A 304 5.00 7.91 10.51
C PHE A 304 5.73 9.24 10.77
N SER A 305 7.05 9.20 10.88
CA SER A 305 7.87 10.41 11.05
C SER A 305 8.86 10.49 9.90
N THR A 306 8.97 11.67 9.30
CA THR A 306 9.84 11.91 8.14
C THR A 306 10.24 13.38 8.08
N TYR A 307 11.12 13.72 7.14
CA TYR A 307 11.39 15.11 6.78
C TYR A 307 10.49 15.54 5.63
N ALA A 308 10.09 16.80 5.62
CA ALA A 308 9.21 17.34 4.61
C ALA A 308 9.66 18.75 4.18
N ALA A 309 9.74 18.96 2.86
CA ALA A 309 10.26 20.17 2.24
C ALA A 309 9.50 21.44 2.66
N GLN A 310 8.17 21.34 2.74
CA GLN A 310 7.26 22.46 3.02
C GLN A 310 7.38 22.93 4.47
N PHE A 311 7.82 22.04 5.37
CA PHE A 311 8.06 22.27 6.79
C PHE A 311 9.44 22.85 7.09
N GLY A 312 10.27 22.95 6.06
CA GLY A 312 11.60 23.52 6.13
C GLY A 312 11.72 24.96 5.64
N THR A 313 12.96 25.32 5.33
CA THR A 313 13.34 26.56 4.64
C THR A 313 14.07 26.24 3.34
N VAL A 314 14.24 27.23 2.47
CA VAL A 314 15.09 27.10 1.28
C VAL A 314 16.44 27.73 1.61
N ASP A 315 17.53 27.01 1.30
CA ASP A 315 18.90 27.55 1.31
C ASP A 315 19.37 27.71 -0.14
N THR A 316 20.30 28.63 -0.34
CA THR A 316 20.88 28.92 -1.65
C THR A 316 22.38 28.65 -1.61
N LEU A 317 22.83 27.77 -2.49
CA LEU A 317 24.25 27.49 -2.67
C LEU A 317 24.83 28.45 -3.72
N SER A 318 26.01 28.98 -3.41
CA SER A 318 26.76 29.85 -4.33
C SER A 318 27.41 29.05 -5.45
N GLY A 319 27.46 29.66 -6.65
CA GLY A 319 28.24 29.17 -7.78
C GLY A 319 29.73 28.97 -7.48
N SER A 320 30.29 29.54 -6.41
CA SER A 320 31.69 29.30 -6.04
C SER A 320 32.01 27.83 -5.70
N LEU A 321 31.00 27.01 -5.38
CA LEU A 321 31.15 25.55 -5.23
C LEU A 321 31.46 24.84 -6.56
N PHE A 322 31.28 25.57 -7.65
CA PHE A 322 31.22 25.15 -9.04
C PHE A 322 32.07 26.16 -9.83
N GLY A 323 33.40 25.99 -9.86
CA GLY A 323 34.29 27.01 -10.42
C GLY A 323 35.60 26.46 -10.95
N LYS A 324 36.55 27.35 -11.25
CA LYS A 324 37.86 26.96 -11.84
C LYS A 324 38.79 26.21 -10.90
N LYS A 325 38.60 26.35 -9.58
CA LYS A 325 39.47 25.77 -8.55
C LYS A 325 38.89 24.53 -7.89
N PHE A 326 37.57 24.36 -7.96
CA PHE A 326 36.85 23.30 -7.27
C PHE A 326 35.65 22.86 -8.12
N THR A 327 35.37 21.56 -8.12
CA THR A 327 34.12 20.98 -8.63
C THR A 327 33.40 20.28 -7.49
N SER A 328 32.08 20.45 -7.42
CA SER A 328 31.26 19.77 -6.42
C SER A 328 30.31 18.78 -7.08
N GLN A 329 30.06 17.68 -6.39
CA GLN A 329 29.01 16.71 -6.69
C GLN A 329 27.94 16.84 -5.60
N ILE A 330 26.69 16.98 -6.03
CA ILE A 330 25.55 17.13 -5.13
C ILE A 330 24.56 16.01 -5.40
N VAL A 331 24.13 15.33 -4.35
CA VAL A 331 22.99 14.41 -4.38
C VAL A 331 21.90 14.97 -3.48
N LEU A 332 20.70 15.08 -4.01
CA LEU A 332 19.52 15.55 -3.30
C LEU A 332 18.58 14.37 -3.02
N ASP A 333 17.91 14.44 -1.87
CA ASP A 333 16.80 13.57 -1.55
C ASP A 333 15.62 13.88 -2.49
N LYS A 334 15.07 12.86 -3.14
CA LYS A 334 14.00 13.01 -4.14
C LYS A 334 12.73 13.61 -3.52
N ALA A 335 12.37 13.18 -2.31
CA ALA A 335 11.11 13.55 -1.68
C ALA A 335 11.14 14.95 -1.05
N THR A 336 12.30 15.36 -0.53
CA THR A 336 12.46 16.59 0.24
C THR A 336 13.28 17.66 -0.46
N GLY A 337 14.12 17.30 -1.44
CA GLY A 337 15.06 18.22 -2.10
C GLY A 337 16.19 18.68 -1.19
N GLY A 338 16.38 18.01 -0.05
CA GLY A 338 17.50 18.26 0.87
C GLY A 338 18.78 17.60 0.40
N ILE A 339 19.92 18.20 0.74
CA ILE A 339 21.22 17.63 0.36
C ILE A 339 21.47 16.38 1.21
N THR A 340 21.62 15.22 0.54
CA THR A 340 21.99 13.97 1.20
C THR A 340 23.49 13.74 1.16
N ASN A 341 24.14 14.17 0.08
CA ASN A 341 25.58 14.09 -0.07
C ASN A 341 26.10 15.32 -0.83
N LEU A 342 27.20 15.88 -0.33
CA LEU A 342 27.95 16.96 -0.95
C LEU A 342 29.43 16.59 -0.88
N HIS A 343 30.04 16.42 -2.05
CA HIS A 343 31.47 16.15 -2.16
C HIS A 343 32.12 17.21 -3.04
N THR A 344 33.20 17.83 -2.56
CA THR A 344 33.92 18.90 -3.28
C THR A 344 35.36 18.48 -3.49
N GLU A 345 35.81 18.54 -4.74
CA GLU A 345 37.18 18.21 -5.14
C GLU A 345 37.86 19.44 -5.74
N PRO A 346 39.14 19.70 -5.42
CA PRO A 346 39.93 20.69 -6.13
C PRO A 346 40.13 20.25 -7.58
N LEU A 347 40.04 21.21 -8.50
CA LEU A 347 40.39 21.03 -9.90
C LEU A 347 41.86 21.47 -10.06
N ASP A 348 42.71 20.55 -10.49
CA ASP A 348 44.14 20.79 -10.76
C ASP A 348 44.37 21.69 -11.99
#